data_AF-A0A7S2L1C3-F1
#
_entry.id   AF-A0A7S2L1C3-F1
#
_cell.length_a   1.000
_cell.length_b   1.000
_cell.length_c   1.000
_cell.angle_alpha   90.00
_cell.angle_beta   90.00
_cell.angle_gamma   90.00
#
_symmetry.space_group_name_H-M   'P 1'
#
loop_
_entity.id
_entity.type
_entity.pdbx_description
1 polymer ?
#
loop_
_entity_poly.entity_id
_entity_poly.type
_entity_poly.pdbx_seq_one_letter_code
_entity_poly.pdbx_strand_id
1 'polypeptide(L)'
;MFGIGWRKHVAQRRFLTGNFSSGCLRSTRSSRSLRGVSWTWTRTTTVAWRFCLSDVKMRRMLTRGRTVTVFGVDAQGTRSYKEFGDPARTCESGVAPPILPWEVAHVVEWRVRGLIPGQRGAPWMTAGMVLKPGACIASPPFRAAGVCGTLRLWPAGYWTDSQKRQKAALPPAADELAAGKFEGSHRPAQPPAHTSWCCLGVTDLPHGTRLKLRLFIGDAKSEVRDICWREGVTMAQLWAPPDSAPPASFLAGETLVVGAEIFANVD
;
A
#
# COMPACT_ATOMS: atom_id res chain seq x y z
N MET A 1 -3.25 11.23 56.71
CA MET A 1 -2.39 12.44 56.75
C MET A 1 -0.98 11.94 56.49
N PHE A 2 -0.29 12.20 55.37
CA PHE A 2 -0.05 13.49 54.71
C PHE A 2 -0.20 13.35 53.19
N GLY A 3 -0.81 14.37 52.59
CA GLY A 3 -0.84 14.56 51.14
C GLY A 3 0.27 15.50 50.70
N ILE A 4 0.86 15.21 49.54
CA ILE A 4 1.71 16.15 48.81
C ILE A 4 1.21 16.14 47.36
N GLY A 5 0.37 17.12 47.05
CA GLY A 5 0.26 17.60 45.68
C GLY A 5 1.43 18.55 45.39
N TRP A 6 1.64 18.89 44.12
CA TRP A 6 1.65 20.27 43.61
C TRP A 6 2.01 20.27 42.11
N ARG A 7 1.00 20.69 41.33
CA ARG A 7 0.99 21.62 40.18
C ARG A 7 1.95 21.44 38.97
N LYS A 8 1.29 21.04 37.88
CA LYS A 8 1.29 21.55 36.50
C LYS A 8 2.19 22.76 36.18
N HIS A 9 3.02 22.62 35.15
CA HIS A 9 3.38 23.69 34.22
C HIS A 9 3.05 23.23 32.79
N VAL A 10 2.03 23.86 32.19
CA VAL A 10 1.70 23.73 30.76
C VAL A 10 2.28 24.95 30.05
N ALA A 11 3.29 24.73 29.22
CA ALA A 11 3.82 25.77 28.35
C ALA A 11 2.97 25.84 27.07
N GLN A 12 2.18 26.90 26.93
CA GLN A 12 1.54 27.29 25.67
C GLN A 12 2.61 27.83 24.71
N ARG A 13 2.89 27.12 23.61
CA ARG A 13 3.57 27.69 22.45
C ARG A 13 2.53 28.16 21.43
N ARG A 14 2.46 29.48 21.25
CA ARG A 14 1.75 30.15 20.16
C ARG A 14 2.43 29.80 18.84
N PHE A 15 1.71 29.20 17.90
CA PHE A 15 2.11 29.13 16.51
C PHE A 15 1.63 30.38 15.79
N LEU A 16 2.57 31.11 15.19
CA LEU A 16 2.31 32.24 14.30
C LEU A 16 1.81 31.69 12.95
N THR A 17 0.63 32.14 12.54
CA THR A 17 0.06 31.91 11.21
C THR A 17 0.76 32.82 10.19
N GLY A 18 1.63 32.23 9.37
CA GLY A 18 2.21 32.89 8.20
C GLY A 18 1.32 32.72 6.97
N ASN A 19 0.69 33.81 6.53
CA ASN A 19 -0.03 33.91 5.27
C ASN A 19 0.95 33.81 4.09
N PHE A 20 0.82 32.78 3.25
CA PHE A 20 1.48 32.72 1.95
C PHE A 20 0.52 33.25 0.88
N SER A 21 0.79 34.46 0.40
CA SER A 21 0.12 35.08 -0.74
C SER A 21 0.62 34.47 -2.05
N SER A 22 -0.31 33.92 -2.84
CA SER A 22 -0.11 33.43 -4.20
C SER A 22 0.03 34.58 -5.19
N GLY A 23 1.25 34.85 -5.63
CA GLY A 23 1.55 35.77 -6.73
C GLY A 23 1.25 35.13 -8.09
N CYS A 24 0.16 35.55 -8.73
CA CYS A 24 -0.21 35.19 -10.09
C CYS A 24 0.63 36.00 -11.08
N LEU A 25 1.68 35.42 -11.66
CA LEU A 25 2.42 36.03 -12.78
C LEU A 25 1.63 35.81 -14.08
N ARG A 26 0.95 36.87 -14.55
CA ARG A 26 0.42 36.98 -15.91
C ARG A 26 1.58 37.18 -16.89
N SER A 27 1.85 36.19 -17.71
CA SER A 27 2.74 36.31 -18.87
C SER A 27 1.94 36.79 -20.08
N THR A 28 2.16 38.04 -20.49
CA THR A 28 1.64 38.61 -21.72
C THR A 28 2.46 38.10 -22.91
N ARG A 29 1.81 37.34 -23.79
CA ARG A 29 2.38 36.80 -25.04
C ARG A 29 2.41 37.91 -26.09
N SER A 30 3.58 38.52 -26.30
CA SER A 30 3.86 39.42 -27.42
C SER A 30 4.35 38.60 -28.61
N SER A 31 3.54 38.49 -29.67
CA SER A 31 3.94 37.89 -30.94
C SER A 31 4.74 38.89 -31.78
N ARG A 32 6.06 38.70 -31.87
CA ARG A 32 6.88 39.29 -32.95
C ARG A 32 7.35 38.17 -33.87
N SER A 33 6.92 38.27 -35.13
CA SER A 33 7.39 37.47 -36.25
C SER A 33 8.81 37.93 -36.62
N LEU A 34 9.80 37.06 -36.41
CA LEU A 34 11.11 37.19 -37.04
C LEU A 34 11.35 35.91 -37.84
N ARG A 35 11.48 36.12 -39.16
CA ARG A 35 11.81 35.10 -40.14
C ARG A 35 13.29 34.75 -40.01
N GLY A 36 13.60 33.47 -40.20
CA GLY A 36 14.90 33.02 -40.69
C GLY A 36 15.97 32.73 -39.64
N VAL A 37 15.83 31.63 -38.90
CA VAL A 37 16.98 30.86 -38.40
C VAL A 37 16.63 29.37 -38.52
N SER A 38 17.33 28.68 -39.42
CA SER A 38 17.32 27.22 -39.52
C SER A 38 18.11 26.66 -38.34
N TRP A 39 17.43 25.96 -37.43
CA TRP A 39 18.07 25.20 -36.36
C TRP A 39 18.10 23.73 -36.78
N THR A 40 19.25 23.25 -37.25
CA THR A 40 19.52 21.82 -37.32
C THR A 40 19.65 21.28 -35.89
N TRP A 41 18.65 20.53 -35.44
CA TRP A 41 18.71 19.77 -34.19
C TRP A 41 19.65 18.59 -34.37
N THR A 42 20.91 18.76 -34.00
CA THR A 42 21.87 17.65 -33.84
C THR A 42 21.97 17.25 -32.38
N ARG A 43 21.88 15.93 -32.17
CA ARG A 43 22.26 15.15 -30.97
C ARG A 43 21.33 15.23 -29.77
N THR A 44 20.41 14.26 -29.80
CA THR A 44 19.99 13.37 -28.71
C THR A 44 20.84 13.50 -27.44
N THR A 45 20.30 14.20 -26.45
CA THR A 45 20.88 14.27 -25.11
C THR A 45 20.50 13.01 -24.33
N THR A 46 21.05 11.86 -24.72
CA THR A 46 21.01 10.62 -23.92
C THR A 46 22.16 10.64 -22.92
N VAL A 47 22.21 11.64 -22.05
CA VAL A 47 23.20 11.74 -20.99
C VAL A 47 22.48 12.05 -19.68
N ALA A 48 22.46 11.08 -18.77
CA ALA A 48 22.57 11.22 -17.30
C ALA A 48 21.77 10.20 -16.45
N TRP A 49 21.02 9.25 -17.01
CA TRP A 49 20.35 8.23 -16.16
C TRP A 49 21.25 7.04 -15.76
N ARG A 50 22.41 6.87 -16.41
CA ARG A 50 23.32 5.73 -16.16
C ARG A 50 24.22 5.88 -14.93
N PHE A 51 24.39 7.08 -14.36
CA PHE A 51 25.40 7.30 -13.32
C PHE A 51 24.93 6.92 -11.91
N CYS A 52 23.63 7.01 -11.59
CA CYS A 52 23.14 6.74 -10.23
C CYS A 52 22.88 5.26 -9.90
N LEU A 53 22.96 4.35 -10.87
CA LEU A 53 22.62 2.92 -10.66
C LEU A 53 23.85 2.00 -10.55
N SER A 54 25.07 2.52 -10.68
CA SER A 54 26.30 1.71 -10.62
C SER A 54 26.80 1.48 -9.20
N ASP A 55 26.35 2.28 -8.23
CA ASP A 55 26.76 2.12 -6.83
C ASP A 55 26.08 0.88 -6.23
N VAL A 56 26.88 -0.16 -5.97
CA VAL A 56 26.44 -1.42 -5.35
C VAL A 56 25.84 -1.20 -3.97
N LYS A 57 26.30 -0.20 -3.21
CA LYS A 57 25.75 0.17 -1.90
C LYS A 57 24.41 0.87 -2.06
N MET A 58 24.26 1.76 -3.03
CA MET A 58 22.98 2.41 -3.33
C MET A 58 21.95 1.43 -3.89
N ARG A 59 22.36 0.54 -4.82
CA ARG A 59 21.54 -0.61 -5.26
C ARG A 59 21.17 -1.45 -4.05
N ARG A 60 22.11 -1.90 -3.23
CA ARG A 60 21.80 -2.67 -2.02
C ARG A 60 20.90 -1.91 -1.05
N MET A 61 20.99 -0.59 -0.92
CA MET A 61 20.09 0.22 -0.07
C MET A 61 18.67 0.33 -0.68
N LEU A 62 18.56 0.58 -1.98
CA LEU A 62 17.28 0.62 -2.70
C LEU A 62 16.62 -0.75 -2.72
N THR A 63 17.38 -1.80 -2.98
CA THR A 63 16.96 -3.20 -2.94
C THR A 63 16.69 -3.67 -1.50
N ARG A 64 17.42 -3.21 -0.47
CA ARG A 64 17.14 -3.58 0.93
C ARG A 64 15.97 -2.83 1.53
N GLY A 65 15.69 -1.62 1.03
CA GLY A 65 14.74 -0.70 1.62
C GLY A 65 13.29 -1.08 1.38
N ARG A 66 12.96 -1.64 0.21
CA ARG A 66 11.56 -1.90 -0.15
C ARG A 66 11.46 -2.95 -1.28
N THR A 67 11.52 -4.24 -0.95
CA THR A 67 11.28 -5.28 -1.97
C THR A 67 9.80 -5.60 -2.02
N VAL A 68 9.13 -5.10 -3.05
CA VAL A 68 8.00 -5.83 -3.61
C VAL A 68 8.55 -6.75 -4.68
N THR A 69 8.22 -8.03 -4.60
CA THR A 69 8.59 -9.05 -5.57
C THR A 69 7.31 -9.64 -6.15
N VAL A 70 7.29 -9.85 -7.47
CA VAL A 70 6.16 -10.46 -8.15
C VAL A 70 6.57 -11.84 -8.66
N PHE A 71 5.77 -12.85 -8.36
CA PHE A 71 5.96 -14.22 -8.83
C PHE A 71 4.80 -14.60 -9.73
N GLY A 72 5.08 -15.33 -10.81
CA GLY A 72 4.09 -16.18 -11.46
C GLY A 72 3.95 -17.49 -10.69
N VAL A 73 2.73 -17.99 -10.51
CA VAL A 73 2.46 -19.28 -9.88
C VAL A 73 1.80 -20.19 -10.90
N ASP A 74 2.34 -21.38 -11.08
CA ASP A 74 1.76 -22.40 -11.96
C ASP A 74 0.66 -23.22 -11.24
N ALA A 75 0.04 -24.16 -11.96
CA ALA A 75 -1.02 -25.01 -11.41
C ALA A 75 -0.54 -25.92 -10.27
N GLN A 76 0.78 -26.20 -10.20
CA GLN A 76 1.42 -27.00 -9.17
C GLN A 76 1.80 -26.16 -7.93
N GLY A 77 1.63 -24.84 -7.98
CA GLY A 77 2.01 -23.92 -6.91
C GLY A 77 3.49 -23.50 -6.94
N THR A 78 4.24 -23.87 -7.98
CA THR A 78 5.64 -23.47 -8.16
C THR A 78 5.70 -21.97 -8.40
N ARG A 79 6.55 -21.28 -7.65
CA ARG A 79 6.77 -19.84 -7.79
C ARG A 79 7.93 -19.55 -8.73
N SER A 80 7.63 -18.85 -9.81
CA SER A 80 8.62 -18.35 -10.77
C SER A 80 8.77 -16.84 -10.62
N TYR A 81 9.96 -16.38 -10.23
CA TYR A 81 10.24 -14.95 -10.10
C TYR A 81 10.13 -14.23 -11.45
N LYS A 82 9.38 -13.12 -11.48
CA LYS A 82 9.28 -12.25 -12.67
C LYS A 82 10.36 -11.18 -12.61
N GLU A 83 11.44 -11.40 -13.35
CA GLU A 83 12.51 -10.42 -13.47
C GLU A 83 12.15 -9.33 -14.49
N PHE A 84 12.46 -8.08 -14.14
CA PHE A 84 12.26 -6.96 -15.04
C PHE A 84 13.23 -7.07 -16.23
N GLY A 85 12.69 -7.36 -17.42
CA GLY A 85 13.47 -7.44 -18.66
C GLY A 85 13.71 -8.85 -19.18
N ASP A 86 13.19 -9.89 -18.51
CA ASP A 86 13.13 -11.23 -19.08
C ASP A 86 11.83 -11.38 -19.89
N PRO A 87 11.87 -11.41 -21.24
CA PRO A 87 10.67 -11.53 -22.07
C PRO A 87 9.93 -12.86 -21.89
N ALA A 88 10.61 -13.91 -21.43
CA ALA A 88 9.98 -15.20 -21.14
C ALA A 88 9.16 -15.16 -19.83
N ARG A 89 9.38 -14.14 -18.98
CA ARG A 89 8.75 -14.01 -17.66
C ARG A 89 8.03 -12.67 -17.45
N THR A 90 8.17 -11.74 -18.38
CA THR A 90 7.48 -10.45 -18.44
C THR A 90 7.15 -10.10 -19.89
N CYS A 91 5.95 -9.59 -20.17
CA CYS A 91 5.70 -8.99 -21.48
C CYS A 91 6.57 -7.74 -21.63
N GLU A 92 7.23 -7.62 -22.77
CA GLU A 92 8.24 -6.63 -23.09
C GLU A 92 7.80 -5.21 -22.70
N SER A 93 8.64 -4.58 -21.86
CA SER A 93 8.78 -3.15 -21.60
C SER A 93 7.57 -2.23 -21.89
N GLY A 94 6.85 -1.84 -20.83
CA GLY A 94 6.01 -0.62 -20.82
C GLY A 94 4.60 -0.82 -20.28
N VAL A 95 4.03 -2.01 -20.51
CA VAL A 95 2.71 -2.41 -20.00
C VAL A 95 2.89 -3.33 -18.81
N ALA A 96 1.97 -3.30 -17.83
CA ALA A 96 2.02 -4.27 -16.74
C ALA A 96 1.82 -5.69 -17.30
N PRO A 97 2.59 -6.69 -16.84
CA PRO A 97 2.58 -8.00 -17.48
C PRO A 97 1.25 -8.70 -17.20
N PRO A 98 0.56 -9.25 -18.22
CA PRO A 98 -0.62 -10.08 -18.02
C PRO A 98 -0.25 -11.37 -17.28
N ILE A 99 -1.27 -12.09 -16.84
CA ILE A 99 -1.12 -13.47 -16.39
C ILE A 99 -0.84 -14.32 -17.64
N LEU A 100 0.29 -15.03 -17.63
CA LEU A 100 0.69 -15.89 -18.75
C LEU A 100 -0.15 -17.17 -18.77
N PRO A 101 -0.29 -17.86 -19.92
CA PRO A 101 -1.18 -19.03 -20.02
C PRO A 101 -0.85 -20.19 -19.07
N TRP A 102 0.42 -20.31 -18.65
CA TRP A 102 0.87 -21.33 -17.70
C TRP A 102 0.73 -20.89 -16.22
N GLU A 103 0.39 -19.62 -15.98
CA GLU A 103 0.23 -19.05 -14.65
C GLU A 103 -1.24 -19.13 -14.22
N VAL A 104 -1.49 -19.62 -13.01
CA VAL A 104 -2.83 -19.58 -12.39
C VAL A 104 -3.02 -18.32 -11.52
N ALA A 105 -1.92 -17.68 -11.12
CA ALA A 105 -1.95 -16.44 -10.35
C ALA A 105 -0.62 -15.69 -10.43
N HIS A 106 -0.67 -14.38 -10.15
CA HIS A 106 0.50 -13.62 -9.72
C HIS A 106 0.50 -13.45 -8.20
N VAL A 107 1.65 -13.66 -7.56
CA VAL A 107 1.84 -13.38 -6.13
C VAL A 107 2.71 -12.15 -5.99
N VAL A 108 2.11 -11.07 -5.47
CA VAL A 108 2.79 -9.83 -5.12
C VAL A 108 3.17 -9.91 -3.65
N GLU A 109 4.45 -10.03 -3.36
CA GLU A 109 5.00 -10.19 -2.02
C GLU A 109 5.77 -8.92 -1.61
N TRP A 110 5.36 -8.30 -0.51
CA TRP A 110 6.04 -7.17 0.10
C TRP A 110 6.64 -7.57 1.45
N ARG A 111 7.97 -7.44 1.55
CA ARG A 111 8.72 -7.70 2.79
C ARG A 111 8.89 -6.41 3.58
N VAL A 112 8.14 -6.29 4.67
CA VAL A 112 8.09 -5.10 5.53
C VAL A 112 9.18 -5.23 6.60
N ARG A 113 10.23 -4.42 6.46
CA ARG A 113 11.37 -4.38 7.40
C ARG A 113 11.28 -3.20 8.35
N GLY A 114 11.87 -3.36 9.53
CA GLY A 114 11.99 -2.29 10.52
C GLY A 114 10.67 -1.80 11.09
N LEU A 115 9.60 -2.60 10.95
CA LEU A 115 8.37 -2.41 11.68
C LEU A 115 8.56 -3.00 13.08
N ILE A 116 8.47 -2.15 14.09
CA ILE A 116 8.68 -2.53 15.49
C ILE A 116 7.33 -2.42 16.20
N PRO A 117 6.77 -3.54 16.69
CA PRO A 117 5.55 -3.51 17.48
C PRO A 117 5.83 -2.80 18.80
N GLY A 118 4.95 -1.86 19.16
CA GLY A 118 4.96 -1.31 20.51
C GLY A 118 4.61 -2.39 21.54
N GLN A 119 5.11 -2.26 22.77
CA GLN A 119 4.52 -2.99 23.90
C GLN A 119 3.02 -2.69 24.01
N ARG A 120 2.27 -3.49 24.78
CA ARG A 120 0.82 -3.30 24.95
C ARG A 120 0.51 -1.85 25.36
N GLY A 121 -0.16 -1.11 24.47
CA GLY A 121 -0.51 0.31 24.67
C GLY A 121 0.53 1.32 24.16
N ALA A 122 1.74 0.88 23.80
CA ALA A 122 2.73 1.70 23.11
C ALA A 122 2.45 1.68 21.58
N PRO A 123 2.78 2.78 20.87
CA PRO A 123 2.51 2.87 19.46
C PRO A 123 3.51 2.04 18.64
N TRP A 124 3.10 1.67 17.42
CA TRP A 124 3.97 1.04 16.45
C TRP A 124 5.03 2.01 15.96
N MET A 125 6.21 1.50 15.61
CA MET A 125 7.29 2.32 15.06
C MET A 125 7.79 1.75 13.73
N THR A 126 8.19 2.63 12.82
CA THR A 126 8.90 2.26 11.60
C THR A 126 9.97 3.28 11.30
N ALA A 127 11.22 2.85 11.07
CA ALA A 127 12.36 3.74 10.82
C ALA A 127 12.48 4.91 11.84
N GLY A 128 12.22 4.64 13.12
CA GLY A 128 12.24 5.64 14.20
C GLY A 128 11.01 6.58 14.25
N MET A 129 10.04 6.42 13.35
CA MET A 129 8.80 7.19 13.33
C MET A 129 7.66 6.43 14.01
N VAL A 130 6.90 7.14 14.84
CA VAL A 130 5.71 6.60 15.50
C VAL A 130 4.53 6.56 14.54
N LEU A 131 3.91 5.39 14.40
CA LEU A 131 2.70 5.16 13.60
C LEU A 131 1.46 5.27 14.48
N LYS A 132 0.56 6.20 14.14
CA LYS A 132 -0.74 6.37 14.80
C LYS A 132 -1.78 5.39 14.24
N PRO A 133 -2.82 5.03 15.00
CA PRO A 133 -3.97 4.29 14.46
C PRO A 133 -4.56 4.97 13.22
N GLY A 134 -4.83 4.20 12.17
CA GLY A 134 -5.25 4.71 10.86
C GLY A 134 -4.12 5.23 9.95
N ALA A 135 -2.88 5.35 10.44
CA ALA A 135 -1.73 5.60 9.57
C ALA A 135 -1.33 4.34 8.80
N CYS A 136 -0.98 4.50 7.52
CA CYS A 136 -0.46 3.42 6.70
C CYS A 136 0.99 3.65 6.28
N ILE A 137 1.69 2.55 6.02
CA ILE A 137 2.88 2.51 5.19
C ILE A 137 2.52 1.95 3.81
N ALA A 138 3.13 2.50 2.77
CA ALA A 138 2.91 2.05 1.40
C ALA A 138 4.12 1.27 0.89
N SER A 139 3.86 0.22 0.13
CA SER A 139 4.87 -0.46 -0.65
C SER A 139 5.31 0.41 -1.84
N PRO A 140 6.47 0.11 -2.44
CA PRO A 140 6.75 0.49 -3.81
C PRO A 140 5.62 0.07 -4.76
N PRO A 141 5.49 0.75 -5.90
CA PRO A 141 4.62 0.29 -6.96
C PRO A 141 4.99 -1.13 -7.41
N PHE A 142 3.98 -1.94 -7.70
CA PHE A 142 4.13 -3.25 -8.31
C PHE A 142 3.39 -3.31 -9.64
N ARG A 143 3.77 -4.27 -10.49
CA ARG A 143 3.09 -4.57 -11.76
C ARG A 143 2.75 -6.05 -11.81
N ALA A 144 1.47 -6.37 -11.88
CA ALA A 144 0.97 -7.75 -11.89
C ALA A 144 -0.41 -7.80 -12.56
N ALA A 145 -0.74 -8.91 -13.21
CA ALA A 145 -2.00 -9.16 -13.89
C ALA A 145 -2.47 -8.01 -14.80
N GLY A 146 -1.56 -7.41 -15.57
CA GLY A 146 -1.90 -6.33 -16.49
C GLY A 146 -2.11 -4.96 -15.83
N VAL A 147 -1.94 -4.83 -14.52
CA VAL A 147 -2.17 -3.57 -13.79
C VAL A 147 -0.97 -3.13 -12.94
N CYS A 148 -0.96 -1.85 -12.55
CA CYS A 148 0.06 -1.26 -11.69
C CYS A 148 -0.59 -0.58 -10.48
N GLY A 149 -0.11 -0.89 -9.28
CA GLY A 149 -0.66 -0.34 -8.04
C GLY A 149 0.32 -0.41 -6.88
N THR A 150 -0.17 -0.18 -5.66
CA THR A 150 0.60 -0.23 -4.41
C THR A 150 -0.12 -1.11 -3.38
N LEU A 151 0.63 -1.66 -2.44
CA LEU A 151 0.09 -2.25 -1.22
C LEU A 151 0.17 -1.21 -0.11
N ARG A 152 -0.87 -1.12 0.72
CA ARG A 152 -0.85 -0.31 1.95
C ARG A 152 -1.10 -1.18 3.16
N LEU A 153 -0.22 -1.07 4.14
CA LEU A 153 -0.34 -1.74 5.44
C LEU A 153 -0.62 -0.70 6.53
N TRP A 154 -1.67 -0.94 7.32
CA TRP A 154 -2.03 -0.20 8.52
C TRP A 154 -1.69 -1.05 9.75
N PRO A 155 -0.46 -0.96 10.30
CA PRO A 155 0.03 -1.88 11.33
C PRO A 155 -0.58 -1.68 12.73
N ALA A 156 -1.36 -0.61 12.95
CA ALA A 156 -2.11 -0.35 14.18
C ALA A 156 -3.65 -0.44 13.96
N GLY A 157 -4.04 -1.15 12.91
CA GLY A 157 -5.40 -1.26 12.42
C GLY A 157 -5.81 -0.07 11.52
N TYR A 158 -6.81 -0.31 10.69
CA TYR A 158 -7.34 0.66 9.72
C TYR A 158 -8.09 1.82 10.38
N TRP A 159 -8.84 1.54 11.45
CA TRP A 159 -9.68 2.53 12.11
C TRP A 159 -8.85 3.50 12.96
N THR A 160 -9.12 4.79 12.79
CA THR A 160 -8.60 5.82 13.71
C THR A 160 -9.24 5.67 15.10
N ASP A 161 -8.61 6.23 16.14
CA ASP A 161 -9.15 6.17 17.50
C ASP A 161 -10.56 6.78 17.60
N SER A 162 -10.82 7.88 16.88
CA SER A 162 -12.14 8.50 16.83
C SER A 162 -13.19 7.57 16.22
N GLN A 163 -12.85 6.89 15.11
CA GLN A 163 -13.74 5.93 14.46
C GLN A 163 -13.98 4.70 15.33
N LYS A 164 -12.96 4.22 16.04
CA LYS A 164 -13.09 3.12 17.01
C LYS A 164 -14.07 3.49 18.13
N ARG A 165 -13.95 4.68 18.70
CA ARG A 165 -14.86 5.18 19.75
C ARG A 165 -16.30 5.32 19.24
N GLN A 166 -16.48 5.89 18.05
CA GLN A 166 -17.80 6.04 17.44
C GLN A 166 -18.46 4.67 17.19
N LYS A 167 -17.71 3.70 16.66
CA LYS A 167 -18.23 2.34 16.44
C LYS A 167 -18.52 1.57 17.73
N ALA A 168 -17.72 1.79 18.78
CA ALA A 168 -17.96 1.18 20.09
C ALA A 168 -19.16 1.81 20.83
N ALA A 169 -19.51 3.06 20.51
CA ALA A 169 -20.64 3.77 21.08
C ALA A 169 -21.97 3.44 20.39
N LEU A 170 -21.92 2.96 19.15
CA LEU A 170 -23.08 2.28 18.57
C LEU A 170 -23.34 1.04 19.43
N PRO A 171 -24.61 0.74 19.79
CA PRO A 171 -24.92 -0.59 20.30
C PRO A 171 -24.29 -1.60 19.34
N PRO A 172 -23.78 -2.75 19.81
CA PRO A 172 -23.31 -3.79 18.91
C PRO A 172 -24.45 -4.00 17.94
N ALA A 173 -24.30 -3.39 16.75
CA ALA A 173 -25.33 -3.38 15.75
C ALA A 173 -25.26 -4.81 15.31
N ALA A 174 -26.11 -5.60 15.95
CA ALA A 174 -26.68 -6.79 15.45
C ALA A 174 -25.72 -7.45 14.43
N ASP A 175 -25.05 -8.50 14.89
CA ASP A 175 -24.76 -9.66 14.05
C ASP A 175 -26.01 -10.15 13.24
N GLU A 176 -27.14 -9.44 13.21
CA GLU A 176 -28.31 -9.60 12.34
C GLU A 176 -28.07 -9.25 10.85
N LEU A 177 -26.87 -8.81 10.44
CA LEU A 177 -26.44 -9.00 9.04
C LEU A 177 -25.40 -10.12 8.86
N ALA A 178 -25.07 -10.85 9.94
CA ALA A 178 -24.25 -12.06 9.93
C ALA A 178 -25.06 -13.35 9.70
N ALA A 179 -26.40 -13.30 9.60
CA ALA A 179 -27.22 -14.50 9.41
C ALA A 179 -28.37 -14.33 8.38
N GLY A 180 -28.01 -14.28 7.10
CA GLY A 180 -28.88 -14.81 6.03
C GLY A 180 -29.99 -13.90 5.51
N LYS A 181 -29.69 -13.11 4.46
CA LYS A 181 -30.68 -12.73 3.43
C LYS A 181 -30.08 -12.15 2.14
N PHE A 182 -28.82 -12.51 1.83
CA PHE A 182 -28.30 -12.37 0.48
C PHE A 182 -27.89 -13.76 0.00
N GLU A 183 -28.87 -14.53 -0.48
CA GLU A 183 -28.62 -15.68 -1.37
C GLU A 183 -28.15 -15.09 -2.71
N GLY A 184 -26.85 -14.86 -2.79
CA GLY A 184 -26.19 -14.36 -3.97
C GLY A 184 -24.69 -14.38 -3.70
N SER A 185 -23.91 -14.77 -4.70
CA SER A 185 -22.44 -14.93 -4.67
C SER A 185 -21.63 -13.68 -4.30
N HIS A 186 -22.28 -12.59 -3.88
CA HIS A 186 -21.68 -11.31 -3.53
C HIS A 186 -22.01 -10.93 -2.09
N ARG A 187 -21.39 -11.60 -1.11
CA ARG A 187 -21.38 -11.10 0.27
C ARG A 187 -20.69 -9.74 0.27
N PRO A 188 -21.33 -8.67 0.77
CA PRO A 188 -20.67 -7.37 0.87
C PRO A 188 -19.40 -7.52 1.69
N ALA A 189 -18.29 -6.95 1.21
CA ALA A 189 -17.01 -7.06 1.88
C ALA A 189 -17.13 -6.51 3.31
N GLN A 190 -16.91 -7.38 4.29
CA GLN A 190 -16.99 -6.97 5.68
C GLN A 190 -15.85 -5.99 6.00
N PRO A 191 -16.13 -4.92 6.74
CA PRO A 191 -15.09 -4.02 7.19
C PRO A 191 -14.04 -4.78 8.02
N PRO A 192 -12.76 -4.38 7.97
CA PRO A 192 -11.74 -4.90 8.88
C PRO A 192 -12.21 -4.86 10.33
N ALA A 193 -12.03 -5.95 11.07
CA ALA A 193 -12.42 -6.02 12.47
C ALA A 193 -11.68 -4.95 13.28
N HIS A 194 -12.37 -4.33 14.23
CA HIS A 194 -11.80 -3.25 15.04
C HIS A 194 -10.72 -3.75 16.03
N THR A 195 -10.73 -5.05 16.31
CA THR A 195 -9.79 -5.79 17.16
C THR A 195 -8.55 -6.29 16.41
N SER A 196 -8.56 -6.29 15.08
CA SER A 196 -7.40 -6.75 14.30
C SER A 196 -6.22 -5.82 14.52
N TRP A 197 -5.04 -6.42 14.69
CA TRP A 197 -3.82 -5.66 14.95
C TRP A 197 -3.35 -4.87 13.71
N CYS A 198 -3.61 -5.37 12.49
CA CYS A 198 -3.31 -4.65 11.26
C CYS A 198 -4.39 -4.78 10.20
N CYS A 199 -4.23 -4.05 9.09
CA CYS A 199 -5.02 -4.17 7.89
C CYS A 199 -4.09 -4.03 6.67
N LEU A 200 -4.36 -4.77 5.61
CA LEU A 200 -3.69 -4.68 4.32
C LEU A 200 -4.71 -4.29 3.25
N GLY A 201 -4.27 -3.57 2.23
CA GLY A 201 -5.08 -3.35 1.03
C GLY A 201 -4.23 -3.13 -0.21
N VAL A 202 -4.84 -3.39 -1.36
CA VAL A 202 -4.30 -3.02 -2.67
C VAL A 202 -4.93 -1.68 -3.08
N THR A 203 -4.09 -0.68 -3.27
CA THR A 203 -4.51 0.71 -3.55
C THR A 203 -3.83 1.25 -4.80
N ASP A 204 -4.27 2.43 -5.23
CA ASP A 204 -3.67 3.17 -6.34
C ASP A 204 -3.69 2.39 -7.68
N LEU A 205 -4.67 1.50 -7.86
CA LEU A 205 -4.98 0.89 -9.15
C LEU A 205 -5.82 1.85 -10.01
N PRO A 206 -5.73 1.77 -11.36
CA PRO A 206 -6.56 2.57 -12.26
C PRO A 206 -8.06 2.40 -11.99
N HIS A 207 -8.83 3.47 -12.23
CA HIS A 207 -10.29 3.40 -12.17
C HIS A 207 -10.82 2.42 -13.22
N GLY A 208 -11.79 1.60 -12.82
CA GLY A 208 -12.39 0.57 -13.67
C GLY A 208 -11.74 -0.80 -13.52
N THR A 209 -10.51 -0.87 -12.98
CA THR A 209 -9.81 -2.15 -12.79
C THR A 209 -10.65 -3.14 -12.00
N ARG A 210 -10.78 -4.38 -12.50
CA ARG A 210 -11.46 -5.47 -11.79
C ARG A 210 -10.53 -6.66 -11.61
N LEU A 211 -10.20 -6.99 -10.36
CA LEU A 211 -9.34 -8.14 -10.04
C LEU A 211 -10.08 -9.19 -9.24
N LYS A 212 -9.82 -10.46 -9.56
CA LYS A 212 -10.07 -11.60 -8.68
C LYS A 212 -8.80 -11.87 -7.88
N LEU A 213 -8.80 -11.57 -6.59
CA LEU A 213 -7.60 -11.68 -5.75
C LEU A 213 -7.88 -12.14 -4.32
N ARG A 214 -6.83 -12.51 -3.58
CA ARG A 214 -6.84 -12.59 -2.11
C ARG A 214 -5.65 -11.86 -1.52
N LEU A 215 -5.80 -11.37 -0.30
CA LEU A 215 -4.76 -10.68 0.46
C LEU A 215 -4.14 -11.64 1.48
N PHE A 216 -2.88 -11.43 1.85
CA PHE A 216 -2.21 -12.24 2.87
C PHE A 216 -1.26 -11.43 3.75
N ILE A 217 -1.13 -11.85 5.01
CA ILE A 217 -0.21 -11.30 6.02
C ILE A 217 0.41 -12.49 6.76
N GLY A 218 1.72 -12.72 6.55
CA GLY A 218 2.39 -13.94 6.95
C GLY A 218 1.73 -15.14 6.27
N ASP A 219 1.33 -16.12 7.08
CA ASP A 219 0.65 -17.33 6.61
C ASP A 219 -0.88 -17.16 6.52
N ALA A 220 -1.43 -16.12 7.14
CA ALA A 220 -2.86 -15.84 7.10
C ALA A 220 -3.27 -15.29 5.74
N LYS A 221 -4.34 -15.86 5.16
CA LYS A 221 -4.88 -15.46 3.85
C LYS A 221 -6.35 -15.09 3.96
N SER A 222 -6.77 -14.09 3.19
CA SER A 222 -8.18 -13.79 3.01
C SER A 222 -8.84 -14.82 2.08
N GLU A 223 -10.17 -14.83 2.09
CA GLU A 223 -10.95 -15.41 0.99
C GLU A 223 -10.61 -14.73 -0.34
N VAL A 224 -10.82 -15.47 -1.44
CA VAL A 224 -10.73 -14.92 -2.80
C VAL A 224 -11.95 -14.06 -3.08
N ARG A 225 -11.73 -12.85 -3.61
CA ARG A 225 -12.77 -11.84 -3.84
C ARG A 225 -12.63 -11.22 -5.22
N ASP A 226 -13.76 -10.87 -5.80
CA ASP A 226 -13.83 -10.02 -6.99
C ASP A 226 -13.96 -8.56 -6.54
N ILE A 227 -12.95 -7.75 -6.82
CA ILE A 227 -12.88 -6.36 -6.39
C ILE A 227 -12.82 -5.45 -7.61
N CYS A 228 -13.62 -4.39 -7.61
CA CYS A 228 -13.59 -3.35 -8.63
C CYS A 228 -13.05 -2.06 -8.00
N TRP A 229 -12.07 -1.44 -8.66
CA TRP A 229 -11.50 -0.17 -8.24
C TRP A 229 -12.29 0.99 -8.84
N ARG A 230 -12.91 1.75 -7.95
CA ARG A 230 -13.63 3.00 -8.22
C ARG A 230 -12.91 4.14 -7.51
N GLU A 231 -13.48 5.34 -7.53
CA GLU A 231 -12.93 6.48 -6.79
C GLU A 231 -12.79 6.18 -5.29
N GLY A 232 -11.58 6.38 -4.77
CA GLY A 232 -11.25 6.19 -3.35
C GLY A 232 -10.95 4.74 -2.94
N VAL A 233 -10.64 4.58 -1.65
CA VAL A 233 -10.39 3.26 -1.04
C VAL A 233 -11.70 2.71 -0.50
N THR A 234 -12.14 1.57 -1.03
CA THR A 234 -13.36 0.89 -0.58
C THR A 234 -13.05 -0.24 0.40
N MET A 235 -14.02 -0.61 1.25
CA MET A 235 -13.82 -1.71 2.22
C MET A 235 -13.52 -3.06 1.53
N ALA A 236 -13.97 -3.25 0.30
CA ALA A 236 -13.67 -4.44 -0.50
C ALA A 236 -12.19 -4.62 -0.81
N GLN A 237 -11.44 -3.52 -0.88
CA GLN A 237 -10.01 -3.49 -1.15
C GLN A 237 -9.16 -3.76 0.09
N LEU A 238 -9.80 -3.88 1.26
CA LEU A 238 -9.16 -4.02 2.56
C LEU A 238 -9.41 -5.40 3.15
N TRP A 239 -8.42 -5.89 3.86
CA TRP A 239 -8.53 -7.10 4.66
C TRP A 239 -7.68 -6.98 5.91
N ALA A 240 -8.18 -7.53 7.01
CA ALA A 240 -7.45 -7.69 8.24
C ALA A 240 -7.47 -9.16 8.66
N PRO A 241 -6.37 -9.67 9.24
CA PRO A 241 -6.33 -11.02 9.75
C PRO A 241 -7.31 -11.15 10.93
N PRO A 242 -7.88 -12.35 11.14
CA PRO A 242 -8.79 -12.60 12.24
C PRO A 242 -8.10 -12.49 13.61
N ASP A 243 -6.79 -12.75 13.65
CA ASP A 243 -6.01 -12.68 14.87
C ASP A 243 -5.91 -11.24 15.41
N SER A 244 -6.05 -11.11 16.73
CA SER A 244 -5.89 -9.84 17.44
C SER A 244 -4.42 -9.49 17.75
N ALA A 245 -3.50 -10.42 17.49
CA ALA A 245 -2.07 -10.28 17.79
C ALA A 245 -1.19 -10.54 16.56
N PRO A 246 -0.02 -9.89 16.44
CA PRO A 246 0.94 -10.18 15.37
C PRO A 246 1.51 -11.61 15.47
N PRO A 247 1.95 -12.22 14.35
CA PRO A 247 2.60 -13.52 14.36
C PRO A 247 3.84 -13.55 15.27
N ALA A 248 4.04 -14.65 16.00
CA ALA A 248 5.15 -14.80 16.94
C ALA A 248 6.53 -14.69 16.25
N SER A 249 6.65 -15.23 15.04
CA SER A 249 7.85 -15.10 14.19
C SER A 249 8.23 -13.63 13.96
N PHE A 250 7.24 -12.80 13.63
CA PHE A 250 7.45 -11.36 13.48
C PHE A 250 7.87 -10.68 14.79
N LEU A 251 7.27 -11.05 15.92
CA LEU A 251 7.69 -10.55 17.24
C LEU A 251 9.12 -10.97 17.61
N ALA A 252 9.59 -12.11 17.11
CA ALA A 252 10.97 -12.58 17.26
C ALA A 252 11.98 -11.83 16.36
N GLY A 253 11.53 -10.82 15.59
CA GLY A 253 12.38 -10.00 14.73
C GLY A 253 12.46 -10.48 13.28
N GLU A 254 11.66 -11.48 12.89
CA GLU A 254 11.56 -11.87 11.48
C GLU A 254 10.90 -10.77 10.64
N THR A 255 11.16 -10.80 9.33
CA THR A 255 10.57 -9.82 8.41
C THR A 255 9.11 -10.17 8.15
N LEU A 256 8.19 -9.25 8.42
CA LEU A 256 6.78 -9.43 8.08
C LEU A 256 6.62 -9.46 6.56
N VAL A 257 5.98 -10.52 6.06
CA VAL A 257 5.66 -10.66 4.65
C VAL A 257 4.17 -10.39 4.46
N VAL A 258 3.80 -9.47 3.58
CA VAL A 258 2.40 -9.15 3.27
C VAL A 258 2.23 -9.09 1.76
N GLY A 259 1.01 -9.26 1.26
CA GLY A 259 0.85 -9.24 -0.19
C GLY A 259 -0.54 -9.54 -0.70
N ALA A 260 -0.60 -9.77 -2.01
CA ALA A 260 -1.80 -10.16 -2.72
C ALA A 260 -1.49 -11.30 -3.69
N GLU A 261 -2.40 -12.25 -3.82
CA GLU A 261 -2.42 -13.24 -4.90
C GLU A 261 -3.53 -12.85 -5.87
N ILE A 262 -3.18 -12.54 -7.12
CA ILE A 262 -4.08 -12.07 -8.16
C ILE A 262 -4.29 -13.21 -9.15
N PHE A 263 -5.51 -13.75 -9.21
CA PHE A 263 -5.86 -14.90 -10.03
C PHE A 263 -6.33 -14.51 -11.42
N ALA A 264 -6.97 -13.35 -11.54
CA ALA A 264 -7.44 -12.83 -12.82
C ALA A 264 -7.58 -11.31 -12.79
N ASN A 265 -7.33 -10.70 -13.94
CA ASN A 265 -7.88 -9.40 -14.28
C ASN A 265 -9.13 -9.66 -15.13
N VAL A 266 -10.28 -9.19 -14.66
CA VAL A 266 -11.63 -9.55 -15.16
C VAL A 266 -12.19 -8.44 -16.07
N ASP A 267 -11.33 -7.53 -16.53
CA ASP A 267 -11.63 -6.49 -17.51
C ASP A 267 -11.58 -7.01 -18.95
#